data_AF-A0AAE0RAJ5-F1
#
_entry.id   AF-A0AAE0RAJ5-F1
#
_cell.length_a   1.000
_cell.length_b   1.000
_cell.length_c   1.000
_cell.angle_alpha   90.00
_cell.angle_beta   90.00
_cell.angle_gamma   90.00
#
_symmetry.space_group_name_H-M   'P 1'
#
loop_
_entity.id
_entity.type
_entity.pdbx_description
1 polymer ?
#
loop_
_entity_poly.entity_id
_entity_poly.type
_entity_poly.pdbx_seq_one_letter_code
_entity_poly.pdbx_strand_id
1 'polypeptide(L)'
;MAAFNTFLSEEQLQCSICLEIFVKPVSTSCGHNFCMVCLNKYWDNRQKCNCPFCKKEFSKRPQLCVNTFISSLATQFKESVKVKSSTHTKKPPAAQGHVPCDVCTNPTLTALKSCLDCGMSFCDTHLEHHKIAAKLKQHKLIDAVKNLENYICQRHQRPLELFCRNDQKYVCLLCTEGEHKSHNTISIKEESAKKQAKLRKTQAEVQKMVQEVQKKIIEIKHSVVLKKNNIDKGKKDGAELLRCLMSSIQRMQADLLMMWEKQQKDIERQAEVLIKALKQEIAELKRRDTELEKLIYCEDHLYLLQACLTLSTPSYTNNLDTMKINTNLIVEDMMRDLLHLQQSVSNTTEMMSGLTNLGYQREEIKRLLKTPLQAGDKWNLIDSTWFNTWKKYVGFDSWNTASLEDQMIYPGRVDNSQLLKDSLSIKDYLTEHLDYILLPKEAWGKLISWYGLTDHQKPIVRKVVVSDLFVNNCKVEVYLTELRLCEFSNMYRSISQHFSKADTVACIEKEMRKIFNIPDGKKTRN
;
A
#
# COMPACT_ATOMS: atom_id res chain seq x y z
N MET A 1 -1.60 24.22 10.47
CA MET A 1 -0.60 23.88 11.50
C MET A 1 0.76 24.34 10.99
N ALA A 2 1.51 25.07 11.80
CA ALA A 2 2.79 25.68 11.45
C ALA A 2 3.78 24.61 10.95
N ALA A 3 4.47 24.90 9.83
CA ALA A 3 5.61 24.13 9.40
C ALA A 3 6.67 24.20 10.52
N PHE A 4 7.03 23.06 11.11
CA PHE A 4 8.19 22.95 11.98
C PHE A 4 9.46 23.13 11.13
N ASN A 5 9.74 24.37 10.75
CA ASN A 5 11.05 24.81 10.32
C ASN A 5 11.85 25.08 11.60
N THR A 6 12.18 24.02 12.34
CA THR A 6 13.12 24.13 13.46
C THR A 6 14.51 24.20 12.85
N PHE A 7 14.95 25.43 12.55
CA PHE A 7 16.38 25.70 12.53
C PHE A 7 16.91 25.27 13.91
N LEU A 8 17.63 24.14 13.96
CA LEU A 8 18.37 23.78 15.17
C LEU A 8 19.26 24.99 15.52
N SER A 9 19.13 25.51 16.74
CA SER A 9 20.00 26.60 17.18
C SER A 9 21.39 26.05 17.47
N GLU A 10 22.42 26.88 17.34
CA GLU A 10 23.82 26.50 17.63
C GLU A 10 23.96 25.90 19.03
N GLU A 11 23.23 26.46 19.99
CA GLU A 11 23.15 26.03 21.39
C GLU A 11 22.70 24.57 21.55
N GLN A 12 21.87 24.04 20.63
CA GLN A 12 21.38 22.66 20.67
C GLN A 12 22.41 21.62 20.18
N LEU A 13 23.46 22.07 19.48
CA LEU A 13 24.50 21.21 18.92
C LEU A 13 25.89 21.47 19.52
N GLN A 14 25.94 22.22 20.62
CA GLN A 14 27.15 22.62 21.30
C GLN A 14 27.50 21.70 22.47
N CYS A 15 28.77 21.35 22.59
CA CYS A 15 29.26 20.60 23.74
C CYS A 15 29.44 21.51 24.94
N SER A 16 28.79 21.20 26.07
CA SER A 16 28.89 22.02 27.29
C SER A 16 30.25 22.00 28.01
N ILE A 17 31.25 21.30 27.45
CA ILE A 17 32.63 21.27 27.99
C ILE A 17 33.53 22.21 27.18
N CYS A 18 33.61 22.00 25.86
CA CYS A 18 34.47 22.82 25.00
C CYS A 18 33.74 24.04 24.42
N LEU A 19 32.42 24.14 24.60
CA LEU A 19 31.57 25.19 24.05
C LEU A 19 31.65 25.29 22.51
N GLU A 20 31.95 24.18 21.84
CA GLU A 20 32.02 24.08 20.38
C GLU A 20 30.99 23.10 19.85
N ILE A 21 30.62 23.23 18.57
CA ILE A 21 29.73 22.27 17.89
C ILE A 21 30.35 20.87 17.93
N PHE A 22 29.56 19.87 18.31
CA PHE A 22 30.00 18.50 18.52
C PHE A 22 30.97 17.96 17.45
N VAL A 23 32.03 17.30 17.92
CA VAL A 23 32.99 16.52 17.13
C VAL A 23 33.02 15.11 17.70
N LYS A 24 32.58 14.12 16.92
CA LYS A 24 32.33 12.74 17.38
C LYS A 24 31.49 12.73 18.67
N PRO A 25 30.24 13.23 18.65
CA PRO A 25 29.40 13.29 19.83
C PRO A 25 29.13 11.91 20.41
N VAL A 26 29.03 11.82 21.73
CA VAL A 26 28.66 10.61 22.47
C VAL A 26 27.51 10.95 23.43
N SER A 27 26.61 10.00 23.62
CA SER A 27 25.46 10.17 24.51
C SER A 27 25.68 9.40 25.82
N THR A 28 25.47 10.07 26.93
CA THR A 28 25.46 9.44 28.26
C THR A 28 24.10 8.79 28.54
N SER A 29 24.02 7.88 29.51
CA SER A 29 22.75 7.23 29.90
C SER A 29 21.73 8.18 30.55
N CYS A 30 22.13 9.41 30.89
CA CYS A 30 21.21 10.48 31.29
C CYS A 30 20.72 11.35 30.11
N GLY A 31 21.09 11.00 28.87
CA GLY A 31 20.63 11.67 27.65
C GLY A 31 21.44 12.90 27.23
N HIS A 32 22.43 13.34 28.01
CA HIS A 32 23.30 14.47 27.65
C HIS A 32 24.41 14.05 26.69
N ASN A 33 24.81 14.98 25.83
CA ASN A 33 25.73 14.74 24.72
C ASN A 33 27.00 15.59 24.85
N PHE A 34 28.14 15.00 24.51
CA PHE A 34 29.45 15.63 24.61
C PHE A 34 30.35 15.18 23.46
N CYS A 35 31.39 15.95 23.11
CA CYS A 35 32.45 15.43 22.25
C CYS A 35 33.16 14.25 22.95
N MET A 36 33.43 13.16 22.23
CA MET A 36 34.06 11.97 22.79
C MET A 36 35.36 12.29 23.56
N VAL A 37 36.19 13.16 23.00
CA VAL A 37 37.46 13.59 23.62
C VAL A 37 37.22 14.40 24.89
N CYS A 38 36.23 15.30 24.89
CA CYS A 38 35.91 16.14 26.04
C CYS A 38 35.40 15.31 27.22
N LEU A 39 34.51 14.34 26.97
CA LEU A 39 33.98 13.48 28.03
C LEU A 39 35.04 12.51 28.57
N ASN A 40 35.88 11.94 27.70
CA ASN A 40 37.01 11.11 28.14
C ASN A 40 37.97 11.88 29.04
N LYS A 41 38.43 13.07 28.61
CA LYS A 41 39.31 13.93 29.42
C LYS A 41 38.68 14.32 30.76
N TYR A 42 37.37 14.54 30.78
CA TYR A 42 36.64 14.86 32.01
C TYR A 42 36.65 13.69 33.01
N TRP A 43 36.51 12.46 32.52
CA TRP A 43 36.57 11.25 33.36
C TRP A 43 37.99 10.81 33.72
N ASP A 44 38.98 11.05 32.87
CA ASP A 44 40.38 10.66 33.13
C ASP A 44 40.97 11.37 34.36
N ASN A 45 40.43 12.55 34.71
CA ASN A 45 40.87 13.36 35.86
C ASN A 45 40.03 13.15 37.13
N ARG A 46 39.17 12.11 37.20
CA ARG A 46 38.25 11.90 38.33
C ARG A 46 38.14 10.42 38.73
N GLN A 47 38.02 10.20 40.03
CA GLN A 47 37.82 8.85 40.61
C GLN A 47 36.40 8.30 40.37
N LYS A 48 35.42 9.18 40.15
CA LYS A 48 34.02 8.83 39.84
C LYS A 48 33.62 9.33 38.47
N CYS A 49 32.90 8.49 37.71
CA CYS A 49 32.33 8.88 36.42
C CYS A 49 30.95 9.50 36.63
N ASN A 50 30.79 10.79 36.36
CA ASN A 50 29.48 11.45 36.38
C ASN A 50 29.25 12.28 35.12
N CYS A 51 28.00 12.66 34.87
CA CYS A 51 27.65 13.56 33.78
C CYS A 51 28.16 14.98 34.07
N PRO A 52 28.97 15.59 33.19
CA PRO A 52 29.44 16.96 33.37
C PRO A 52 28.32 18.00 33.50
N PHE A 53 27.16 17.74 32.88
CA PHE A 53 26.01 18.65 32.86
C PHE A 53 25.09 18.46 34.07
N CYS A 54 24.38 17.33 34.17
CA CYS A 54 23.40 17.09 35.23
C CYS A 54 23.94 16.40 36.50
N LYS A 55 25.25 16.14 36.56
CA LYS A 55 25.97 15.53 37.70
C LYS A 55 25.55 14.11 38.09
N LYS A 56 24.66 13.45 37.34
CA LYS A 56 24.29 12.04 37.57
C LYS A 56 25.54 11.14 37.58
N GLU A 57 25.75 10.41 38.67
CA GLU A 57 26.86 9.45 38.81
C GLU A 57 26.56 8.15 38.04
N PHE A 58 27.61 7.53 37.49
CA PHE A 58 27.59 6.24 36.81
C PHE A 58 28.41 5.24 37.63
N SER A 59 27.84 4.07 37.91
CA SER A 59 28.44 3.05 38.78
C SER A 59 29.77 2.49 38.23
N LYS A 60 29.96 2.51 36.91
CA LYS A 60 31.19 2.14 36.20
C LYS A 60 31.34 3.03 34.96
N ARG A 61 32.58 3.24 34.49
CA ARG A 61 32.86 4.02 33.27
C ARG A 61 32.15 3.37 32.07
N PRO A 62 31.16 4.03 31.45
CA PRO A 62 30.47 3.47 30.29
C PRO A 62 31.39 3.46 29.07
N GLN A 63 31.25 2.45 28.21
CA GLN A 63 31.87 2.48 26.89
C GLN A 63 31.20 3.56 26.04
N LEU A 64 32.01 4.42 25.43
CA LEU A 64 31.52 5.51 24.60
C LEU A 64 31.46 5.08 23.13
N CYS A 65 30.27 5.13 22.56
CA CYS A 65 30.04 4.98 21.13
C CYS A 65 29.62 6.33 20.54
N VAL A 66 30.14 6.64 19.35
CA VAL A 66 29.75 7.87 18.65
C VAL A 66 28.26 7.78 18.29
N ASN A 67 27.51 8.79 18.69
CA ASN A 67 26.13 8.96 18.27
C ASN A 67 26.11 9.46 16.82
N THR A 68 25.90 8.54 15.88
CA THR A 68 25.90 8.81 14.44
C THR A 68 24.82 9.80 14.02
N PHE A 69 23.67 9.79 14.70
CA PHE A 69 22.58 10.74 14.46
C PHE A 69 22.97 12.17 14.80
N ILE A 70 23.46 12.43 16.02
CA ILE A 70 23.91 13.78 16.43
C ILE A 70 25.13 14.21 15.63
N SER A 71 26.02 13.26 15.28
CA SER A 71 27.16 13.55 14.40
C SER A 71 26.70 14.03 13.03
N SER A 72 25.65 13.41 12.45
CA SER A 72 25.07 13.86 11.18
C SER A 72 24.45 15.26 11.31
N LEU A 73 23.71 15.52 12.38
CA LEU A 73 23.11 16.84 12.63
C LEU A 73 24.17 17.94 12.79
N ALA A 74 25.24 17.68 13.55
CA ALA A 74 26.34 18.60 13.73
C ALA A 74 27.08 18.92 12.42
N THR A 75 27.25 17.92 11.54
CA THR A 75 27.84 18.10 10.21
C THR A 75 26.95 18.94 9.30
N GLN A 76 25.65 18.62 9.22
CA GLN A 76 24.68 19.40 8.44
C GLN A 76 24.59 20.84 8.91
N PHE A 77 24.63 21.08 10.22
CA PHE A 77 24.67 22.42 10.78
C PHE A 77 25.96 23.17 10.38
N LYS A 78 27.13 22.54 10.52
CA LYS A 78 28.43 23.11 10.09
C LYS A 78 28.46 23.47 8.60
N GLU A 79 27.81 22.66 7.77
CA GLU A 79 27.65 22.95 6.33
C GLU A 79 26.69 24.12 6.09
N SER A 80 25.57 24.19 6.82
CA SER A 80 24.61 25.29 6.70
C SER A 80 25.20 26.66 7.12
N VAL A 81 26.09 26.68 8.11
CA VAL A 81 26.78 27.90 8.59
C VAL A 81 27.86 28.36 7.59
N LYS A 82 28.54 27.42 6.91
CA LYS A 82 29.49 27.73 5.82
C LYS A 82 28.83 28.34 4.59
N VAL A 83 27.54 28.06 4.35
CA VAL A 83 26.79 28.63 3.22
C VAL A 83 26.34 30.08 3.50
N LYS A 84 26.17 30.48 4.77
CA LYS A 84 25.71 31.84 5.15
C LYS A 84 26.82 32.89 5.31
N SER A 85 28.09 32.51 5.18
CA SER A 85 29.26 33.40 5.35
C SER A 85 30.01 33.69 4.03
N SER A 86 29.36 33.47 2.88
CA SER A 86 29.92 33.82 1.56
C SER A 86 29.44 35.20 1.07
N THR A 87 29.74 36.25 1.83
CA THR A 87 29.89 37.61 1.27
C THR A 87 31.37 37.97 1.31
N HIS A 88 31.93 38.13 0.10
CA HIS A 88 33.20 38.79 -0.20
C HIS A 88 34.35 38.67 0.81
N THR A 89 35.12 37.59 0.73
CA THR A 89 36.59 37.68 0.75
C THR A 89 37.14 36.51 -0.07
N LYS A 90 38.09 36.81 -0.96
CA LYS A 90 38.87 35.81 -1.71
C LYS A 90 39.59 34.93 -0.68
N LYS A 91 39.07 33.73 -0.41
CA LYS A 91 39.87 32.68 0.24
C LYS A 91 40.92 32.18 -0.76
N PRO A 92 42.20 32.12 -0.39
CA PRO A 92 43.19 31.42 -1.20
C PRO A 92 42.86 29.92 -1.21
N PRO A 93 43.25 29.17 -2.26
CA PRO A 93 42.98 27.74 -2.33
C PRO A 93 43.60 27.00 -1.14
N ALA A 94 42.84 26.04 -0.62
CA ALA A 94 43.24 25.15 0.44
C ALA A 94 44.58 24.46 0.16
N ALA A 95 45.46 24.46 1.18
CA ALA A 95 46.54 23.51 1.43
C ALA A 95 47.16 22.86 0.17
N GLN A 96 47.82 23.65 -0.67
CA GLN A 96 48.83 23.12 -1.57
C GLN A 96 50.01 22.67 -0.70
N GLY A 97 50.33 21.38 -0.71
CA GLY A 97 51.54 20.89 -0.07
C GLY A 97 52.74 21.67 -0.59
N HIS A 98 53.63 22.09 0.30
CA HIS A 98 54.78 22.96 0.02
C HIS A 98 55.56 22.46 -1.21
N VAL A 99 55.56 23.26 -2.28
CA VAL A 99 56.43 23.05 -3.45
C VAL A 99 57.80 23.63 -3.08
N PRO A 100 58.90 22.86 -3.08
CA PRO A 100 60.23 23.40 -2.75
C PRO A 100 60.74 24.32 -3.88
N CYS A 101 61.62 25.25 -3.54
CA CYS A 101 62.37 26.01 -4.52
C CYS A 101 63.55 25.19 -5.06
N ASP A 102 63.65 25.08 -6.39
CA ASP A 102 64.64 24.24 -7.06
C ASP A 102 66.07 24.82 -7.05
N VAL A 103 66.21 26.09 -6.65
CA VAL A 103 67.50 26.83 -6.65
C VAL A 103 68.11 26.93 -5.25
N CYS A 104 67.30 26.81 -4.19
CA CYS A 104 67.80 26.91 -2.82
C CYS A 104 68.67 25.69 -2.46
N THR A 105 69.91 25.94 -2.02
CA THR A 105 70.85 24.86 -1.71
C THR A 105 70.66 24.26 -0.31
N ASN A 106 70.27 25.09 0.68
CA ASN A 106 69.63 24.72 1.97
C ASN A 106 69.60 25.95 2.93
N PRO A 107 68.54 26.17 3.73
CA PRO A 107 67.28 25.43 3.72
C PRO A 107 66.47 25.70 2.45
N THR A 108 65.81 24.67 1.91
CA THR A 108 64.93 24.79 0.75
C THR A 108 63.67 25.57 1.12
N LEU A 109 63.57 26.80 0.63
CA LEU A 109 62.40 27.64 0.83
C LEU A 109 61.21 27.14 0.00
N THR A 110 59.99 27.44 0.44
CA THR A 110 58.78 27.14 -0.35
C THR A 110 58.73 28.06 -1.58
N ALA A 111 58.47 27.49 -2.75
CA ALA A 111 58.26 28.21 -3.98
C ALA A 111 56.91 28.94 -3.98
N LEU A 112 56.90 30.18 -4.48
CA LEU A 112 55.69 30.97 -4.69
C LEU A 112 55.16 30.84 -6.12
N LYS A 113 56.06 30.73 -7.09
CA LYS A 113 55.73 30.63 -8.52
C LYS A 113 56.60 29.57 -9.19
N SER A 114 56.05 28.95 -10.22
CA SER A 114 56.80 28.12 -11.16
C SER A 114 56.91 28.84 -12.50
N CYS A 115 58.09 28.83 -13.10
CA CYS A 115 58.33 29.39 -14.42
C CYS A 115 58.26 28.30 -15.48
N LEU A 116 57.37 28.47 -16.46
CA LEU A 116 57.20 27.50 -17.53
C LEU A 116 58.39 27.50 -18.51
N ASP A 117 59.05 28.65 -18.70
CA ASP A 117 60.22 28.75 -19.59
C ASP A 117 61.51 28.21 -18.96
N CYS A 118 61.70 28.39 -17.65
CA CYS A 118 62.85 27.81 -16.94
C CYS A 118 62.63 26.34 -16.54
N GLY A 119 61.37 25.88 -16.49
CA GLY A 119 61.04 24.55 -15.98
C GLY A 119 61.37 24.36 -14.50
N MET A 120 61.37 25.44 -13.70
CA MET A 120 61.74 25.45 -12.30
C MET A 120 60.79 26.29 -11.44
N SER A 121 60.76 25.99 -10.14
CA SER A 121 59.96 26.64 -9.10
C SER A 121 60.83 27.50 -8.19
N PHE A 122 60.38 28.72 -7.93
CA PHE A 122 61.16 29.76 -7.26
C PHE A 122 60.47 30.26 -5.98
N CYS A 123 61.23 30.34 -4.88
CA CYS A 123 60.86 31.13 -3.71
C CYS A 123 60.92 32.64 -4.03
N ASP A 124 60.44 33.48 -3.13
CA ASP A 124 60.32 34.93 -3.41
C ASP A 124 61.64 35.59 -3.81
N THR A 125 62.75 35.23 -3.15
CA THR A 125 64.08 35.79 -3.44
C THR A 125 64.58 35.42 -4.84
N HIS A 126 64.41 34.17 -5.25
CA HIS A 126 64.80 33.73 -6.60
C HIS A 126 63.81 34.20 -7.68
N LEU A 127 62.56 34.42 -7.31
CA LEU A 127 61.56 35.03 -8.18
C LEU A 127 61.87 36.50 -8.48
N GLU A 128 62.53 37.21 -7.58
CA GLU A 128 62.88 38.62 -7.76
C GLU A 128 63.73 38.85 -9.02
N HIS A 129 64.59 37.90 -9.39
CA HIS A 129 65.35 37.94 -10.64
C HIS A 129 64.44 37.93 -11.88
N HIS A 130 63.32 37.21 -11.82
CA HIS A 130 62.29 37.21 -12.87
C HIS A 130 61.49 38.52 -12.90
N LYS A 131 61.45 39.28 -11.80
CA LYS A 131 60.77 40.58 -11.73
C LYS A 131 61.67 41.73 -12.15
N ILE A 132 62.98 41.67 -11.91
CA ILE A 132 63.90 42.80 -12.14
C ILE A 132 64.60 42.68 -13.50
N ALA A 133 65.12 41.51 -13.85
CA ALA A 133 65.93 41.35 -15.05
C ALA A 133 65.08 41.46 -16.33
N ALA A 134 65.45 42.39 -17.22
CA ALA A 134 64.67 42.71 -18.43
C ALA A 134 64.38 41.48 -19.32
N LYS A 135 65.34 40.53 -19.42
CA LYS A 135 65.17 39.29 -20.18
C LYS A 135 64.24 38.28 -19.52
N LEU A 136 64.23 38.22 -18.17
CA LEU A 136 63.43 37.24 -17.42
C LEU A 136 62.00 37.72 -17.13
N LYS A 137 61.73 39.03 -17.24
CA LYS A 137 60.38 39.60 -17.14
C LYS A 137 59.39 39.03 -18.15
N GLN A 138 59.89 38.51 -19.28
CA GLN A 138 59.07 37.93 -20.34
C GLN A 138 58.70 36.47 -20.07
N HIS A 139 59.30 35.84 -19.06
CA HIS A 139 59.00 34.46 -18.70
C HIS A 139 57.59 34.32 -18.12
N LYS A 140 56.94 33.22 -18.45
CA LYS A 140 55.58 32.89 -18.05
C LYS A 140 55.58 32.18 -16.70
N LEU A 141 55.15 32.91 -15.68
CA LEU A 141 55.03 32.44 -14.31
C LEU A 141 53.60 31.99 -13.99
N ILE A 142 53.46 30.83 -13.35
CA ILE A 142 52.22 30.30 -12.78
C ILE A 142 52.36 30.11 -11.27
N ASP A 143 51.25 29.91 -10.56
CA ASP A 143 51.31 29.50 -9.14
C ASP A 143 52.14 28.23 -9.00
N ALA A 144 52.88 28.11 -7.90
CA ALA A 144 53.75 26.96 -7.68
C ALA A 144 52.95 25.64 -7.78
N VAL A 145 53.39 24.75 -8.66
CA VAL A 145 52.74 23.45 -8.90
C VAL A 145 53.73 22.33 -8.61
N LYS A 146 53.25 21.23 -8.00
CA LYS A 146 54.10 20.07 -7.68
C LYS A 146 54.61 19.33 -8.93
N ASN A 147 53.79 19.28 -9.99
CA ASN A 147 54.06 18.50 -11.19
C ASN A 147 54.24 19.46 -12.38
N LEU A 148 55.29 20.29 -12.34
CA LEU A 148 55.57 21.31 -13.35
C LEU A 148 55.83 20.69 -14.73
N GLU A 149 56.38 19.49 -14.76
CA GLU A 149 56.62 18.68 -15.95
C GLU A 149 55.34 18.41 -16.76
N ASN A 150 54.16 18.39 -16.13
CA ASN A 150 52.88 18.24 -16.82
C ASN A 150 52.47 19.48 -17.63
N TYR A 151 53.14 20.61 -17.42
CA TYR A 151 52.91 21.86 -18.15
C TYR A 151 53.95 22.08 -19.26
N ILE A 152 54.91 21.17 -19.40
CA ILE A 152 56.01 21.25 -20.35
C ILE A 152 55.92 20.09 -21.33
N CYS A 153 56.06 20.38 -22.63
CA CYS A 153 56.09 19.38 -23.68
C CYS A 153 57.36 18.55 -23.55
N GLN A 154 57.22 17.26 -23.30
CA GLN A 154 58.34 16.35 -23.10
C GLN A 154 59.25 16.22 -24.34
N ARG A 155 58.70 16.42 -25.55
CA ARG A 155 59.49 16.37 -26.79
C ARG A 155 60.26 17.65 -27.07
N HIS A 156 59.62 18.80 -26.87
CA HIS A 156 60.16 20.09 -27.31
C HIS A 156 60.69 20.96 -26.17
N GLN A 157 60.54 20.51 -24.91
CA GLN A 157 60.94 21.22 -23.70
C GLN A 157 60.41 22.67 -23.68
N ARG A 158 59.14 22.83 -24.11
CA ARG A 158 58.44 24.12 -24.21
C ARG A 158 57.08 24.06 -23.51
N PRO A 159 56.56 25.20 -23.02
CA PRO A 159 55.26 25.25 -22.38
C PRO A 159 54.14 24.66 -23.26
N LEU A 160 53.23 23.92 -22.64
CA LEU A 160 52.00 23.44 -23.26
C LEU A 160 50.97 24.58 -23.23
N GLU A 161 50.58 25.05 -24.40
CA GLU A 161 49.69 26.23 -24.54
C GLU A 161 48.43 25.94 -25.34
N LEU A 162 48.45 24.86 -26.12
CA LEU A 162 47.38 24.47 -27.02
C LEU A 162 46.80 23.12 -26.61
N PHE A 163 45.55 22.88 -26.99
CA PHE A 163 44.84 21.62 -26.83
C PHE A 163 44.47 21.10 -28.22
N CYS A 164 44.93 19.91 -28.57
CA CYS A 164 44.55 19.22 -29.78
C CYS A 164 43.21 18.49 -29.55
N ARG A 165 42.17 18.88 -30.29
CA ARG A 165 40.83 18.28 -30.16
C ARG A 165 40.74 16.89 -30.76
N ASN A 166 41.51 16.61 -31.80
CA ASN A 166 41.56 15.29 -32.42
C ASN A 166 42.13 14.26 -31.45
N ASP A 167 43.29 14.57 -30.85
CA ASP A 167 44.00 13.63 -29.98
C ASP A 167 43.66 13.76 -28.48
N GLN A 168 42.87 14.77 -28.11
CA GLN A 168 42.53 15.14 -26.73
C GLN A 168 43.76 15.32 -25.81
N LYS A 169 44.83 15.94 -26.33
CA LYS A 169 46.09 16.14 -25.61
C LYS A 169 46.54 17.61 -25.60
N TYR A 170 47.30 17.96 -24.58
CA TYR A 170 47.98 19.25 -24.48
C TYR A 170 49.23 19.23 -25.37
N VAL A 171 49.44 20.28 -26.15
CA VAL A 171 50.57 20.40 -27.09
C VAL A 171 51.20 21.80 -27.03
N CYS A 172 52.50 21.90 -27.32
CA CYS A 172 53.18 23.20 -27.48
C CYS A 172 53.08 23.70 -28.93
N LEU A 173 53.50 24.94 -29.20
CA LEU A 173 53.44 25.52 -30.55
C LEU A 173 54.23 24.72 -31.59
N LEU A 174 55.42 24.21 -31.26
CA LEU A 174 56.20 23.39 -32.21
C LEU A 174 55.52 22.06 -32.58
N CYS A 175 54.68 21.49 -31.70
CA CYS A 175 53.92 20.29 -32.04
C CYS A 175 52.92 20.52 -33.18
N THR A 176 52.46 21.77 -33.37
CA THR A 176 51.54 22.12 -34.47
C THR A 176 52.25 22.37 -35.79
N GLU A 177 53.58 22.42 -35.81
CA GLU A 177 54.36 22.47 -37.05
C GLU A 177 54.74 21.07 -37.55
N GLY A 178 54.68 20.06 -36.67
CA GLY A 178 54.95 18.65 -36.96
C GLY A 178 53.70 17.78 -36.91
N GLU A 179 53.63 16.87 -35.94
CA GLU A 179 52.61 15.81 -35.84
C GLU A 179 51.16 16.31 -35.80
N HIS A 180 50.91 17.50 -35.26
CA HIS A 180 49.55 18.04 -35.13
C HIS A 180 49.23 19.11 -36.18
N LYS A 181 50.01 19.21 -37.27
CA LYS A 181 49.89 20.28 -38.28
C LYS A 181 48.53 20.33 -38.98
N SER A 182 47.91 19.19 -39.20
CA SER A 182 46.57 19.07 -39.80
C SER A 182 45.45 18.93 -38.76
N HIS A 183 45.77 18.94 -37.46
CA HIS A 183 44.79 18.72 -36.41
C HIS A 183 44.17 20.04 -35.93
N ASN A 184 42.94 19.95 -35.42
CA ASN A 184 42.27 21.11 -34.84
C ASN A 184 42.85 21.40 -33.45
N THR A 185 43.72 22.40 -33.38
CA THR A 185 44.32 22.89 -32.15
C THR A 185 43.75 24.25 -31.75
N ILE A 186 43.46 24.41 -30.46
CA ILE A 186 42.88 25.61 -29.87
C ILE A 186 43.65 25.96 -28.59
N SER A 187 43.63 27.22 -28.13
CA SER A 187 44.26 27.56 -26.86
C SER A 187 43.63 26.80 -25.69
N ILE A 188 44.45 26.35 -24.73
CA ILE A 188 43.97 25.64 -23.53
C ILE A 188 42.95 26.51 -22.77
N LYS A 189 43.17 27.83 -22.73
CA LYS A 189 42.28 28.79 -22.07
C LYS A 189 40.88 28.78 -22.69
N GLU A 190 40.78 28.82 -24.02
CA GLU A 190 39.49 28.80 -24.71
C GLU A 190 38.78 27.45 -24.61
N GLU A 191 39.50 26.34 -24.79
CA GLU A 191 38.89 25.01 -24.69
C GLU A 191 38.41 24.71 -23.26
N SER A 192 39.21 25.10 -22.26
CA SER A 192 38.81 25.04 -20.84
C SER A 192 37.56 25.87 -20.58
N ALA A 193 37.49 27.11 -21.08
CA ALA A 193 36.31 27.95 -20.91
C ALA A 193 35.04 27.30 -21.52
N LYS A 194 35.16 26.71 -22.72
CA LYS A 194 34.07 25.97 -23.37
C LYS A 194 33.63 24.74 -22.55
N LYS A 195 34.58 23.91 -22.10
CA LYS A 195 34.29 22.72 -21.28
C LYS A 195 33.70 23.11 -19.91
N GLN A 196 34.20 24.17 -19.27
CA GLN A 196 33.64 24.71 -18.02
C GLN A 196 32.20 25.22 -18.20
N ALA A 197 31.90 25.91 -19.31
CA ALA A 197 30.53 26.36 -19.59
C ALA A 197 29.56 25.17 -19.76
N LYS A 198 29.99 24.12 -20.49
CA LYS A 198 29.22 22.88 -20.62
C LYS A 198 28.97 22.21 -19.27
N LEU A 199 30.01 22.10 -18.44
CA LEU A 199 29.89 21.53 -17.09
C LEU A 199 28.94 22.34 -16.19
N ARG A 200 28.98 23.68 -16.25
CA ARG A 200 28.03 24.53 -15.51
C ARG A 200 26.59 24.29 -15.95
N LYS A 201 26.35 24.11 -17.26
CA LYS A 201 25.01 23.77 -17.77
C LYS A 201 24.54 22.41 -17.24
N THR A 202 25.37 21.37 -17.35
CA THR A 202 25.05 20.03 -16.81
C THR A 202 24.87 20.06 -15.30
N GLN A 203 25.66 20.84 -14.57
CA GLN A 203 25.51 21.01 -13.11
C GLN A 203 24.14 21.62 -12.77
N ALA A 204 23.69 22.63 -13.51
CA ALA A 204 22.37 23.23 -13.33
C ALA A 204 21.23 22.24 -13.62
N GLU A 205 21.37 21.42 -14.68
CA GLU A 205 20.41 20.35 -15.01
C GLU A 205 20.32 19.30 -13.89
N VAL A 206 21.47 18.86 -13.36
CA VAL A 206 21.51 17.92 -12.22
C VAL A 206 20.88 18.53 -10.97
N GLN A 207 21.17 19.80 -10.66
CA GLN A 207 20.54 20.48 -9.52
C GLN A 207 19.02 20.58 -9.67
N LYS A 208 18.52 20.82 -10.88
CA LYS A 208 17.08 20.81 -11.16
C LYS A 208 16.46 19.43 -10.92
N MET A 209 17.09 18.36 -11.39
CA MET A 209 16.62 16.98 -11.14
C MET A 209 16.60 16.65 -9.65
N VAL A 210 17.61 17.08 -8.88
CA VAL A 210 17.63 16.91 -7.42
C VAL A 210 16.44 17.60 -6.76
N GLN A 211 16.12 18.84 -7.16
CA GLN A 211 14.95 19.56 -6.64
C GLN A 211 13.63 18.87 -6.99
N GLU A 212 13.50 18.33 -8.21
CA GLU A 212 12.31 17.59 -8.65
C GLU A 212 12.13 16.29 -7.84
N VAL A 213 13.20 15.53 -7.62
CA VAL A 213 13.17 14.31 -6.79
C VAL A 213 12.82 14.66 -5.33
N GLN A 214 13.39 15.73 -4.77
CA GLN A 214 13.05 16.21 -3.42
C GLN A 214 11.58 16.60 -3.31
N LYS A 215 11.03 17.31 -4.31
CA LYS A 215 9.60 17.65 -4.38
C LYS A 215 8.75 16.37 -4.39
N LYS A 216 9.13 15.37 -5.19
CA LYS A 216 8.41 14.08 -5.26
C LYS A 216 8.41 13.34 -3.93
N ILE A 217 9.51 13.37 -3.19
CA ILE A 217 9.59 12.79 -1.84
C ILE A 217 8.58 13.47 -0.89
N ILE A 218 8.47 14.79 -0.92
CA ILE A 218 7.51 15.54 -0.10
C ILE A 218 6.07 15.19 -0.48
N GLU A 219 5.76 15.13 -1.78
CA GLU A 219 4.44 14.73 -2.28
C GLU A 219 4.04 13.32 -1.81
N ILE A 220 4.95 12.34 -1.93
CA ILE A 220 4.70 10.97 -1.50
C ILE A 220 4.49 10.91 0.03
N LYS A 221 5.33 11.58 0.81
CA LYS A 221 5.16 11.68 2.27
C LYS A 221 3.80 12.25 2.65
N HIS A 222 3.37 13.32 1.98
CA HIS A 222 2.05 13.90 2.20
C HIS A 222 0.90 12.94 1.83
N SER A 223 1.02 12.24 0.70
CA SER A 223 0.04 11.23 0.27
C SER A 223 -0.10 10.09 1.29
N VAL A 224 1.00 9.63 1.89
CA VAL A 224 0.98 8.60 2.95
C VAL A 224 0.24 9.11 4.19
N VAL A 225 0.50 10.35 4.63
CA VAL A 225 -0.21 10.95 5.77
C VAL A 225 -1.71 11.08 5.48
N LEU A 226 -2.09 11.55 4.29
CA LEU A 226 -3.49 11.64 3.88
C LEU A 226 -4.18 10.26 3.88
N LYS A 227 -3.55 9.25 3.28
CA LYS A 227 -4.09 7.89 3.25
C LYS A 227 -4.24 7.33 4.67
N LYS A 228 -3.26 7.56 5.56
CA LYS A 228 -3.34 7.17 6.96
C LYS A 228 -4.53 7.84 7.67
N ASN A 229 -4.69 9.15 7.52
CA ASN A 229 -5.81 9.88 8.10
C ASN A 229 -7.16 9.39 7.56
N ASN A 230 -7.25 9.06 6.26
CA ASN A 230 -8.46 8.49 5.67
C ASN A 230 -8.78 7.10 6.24
N ILE A 231 -7.77 6.25 6.43
CA ILE A 231 -7.93 4.94 7.07
C ILE A 231 -8.40 5.11 8.52
N ASP A 232 -7.78 6.01 9.28
CA ASP A 232 -8.14 6.26 10.68
C ASP A 232 -9.55 6.86 10.81
N LYS A 233 -9.95 7.72 9.86
CA LYS A 233 -11.34 8.20 9.75
C LYS A 233 -12.29 7.05 9.42
N GLY A 234 -11.98 6.23 8.42
CA GLY A 234 -12.80 5.06 8.05
C GLY A 234 -12.98 4.07 9.19
N LYS A 235 -11.95 3.87 10.03
CA LYS A 235 -12.04 3.06 11.25
C LYS A 235 -13.03 3.66 12.26
N LYS A 236 -12.96 4.98 12.51
CA LYS A 236 -13.85 5.67 13.44
C LYS A 236 -15.29 5.65 12.94
N ASP A 237 -15.51 6.03 11.69
CA ASP A 237 -16.82 6.08 11.07
C ASP A 237 -17.45 4.67 11.02
N GLY A 238 -16.65 3.64 10.69
CA GLY A 238 -17.09 2.25 10.71
C GLY A 238 -17.46 1.74 12.11
N ALA A 239 -16.64 2.03 13.13
CA ALA A 239 -16.94 1.67 14.52
C ALA A 239 -18.21 2.36 15.03
N GLU A 240 -18.40 3.63 14.67
CA GLU A 240 -19.58 4.41 15.03
C GLU A 240 -20.85 3.86 14.37
N LEU A 241 -20.78 3.47 13.10
CA LEU A 241 -21.91 2.85 12.39
C LEU A 241 -22.32 1.52 13.04
N LEU A 242 -21.34 0.66 13.35
CA LEU A 242 -21.60 -0.62 14.03
C LEU A 242 -22.20 -0.42 15.42
N ARG A 243 -21.70 0.57 16.18
CA ARG A 243 -22.26 0.95 17.48
C ARG A 243 -23.71 1.40 17.37
N CYS A 244 -24.03 2.26 16.41
CA CYS A 244 -25.40 2.70 16.14
C CYS A 244 -26.32 1.53 15.75
N LEU A 245 -25.84 0.60 14.93
CA LEU A 245 -26.59 -0.60 14.55
C LEU A 245 -26.90 -1.48 15.76
N MET A 246 -25.91 -1.75 16.61
CA MET A 246 -26.10 -2.51 17.85
C MET A 246 -27.13 -1.84 18.77
N SER A 247 -27.03 -0.52 18.96
CA SER A 247 -28.01 0.23 19.77
C SER A 247 -29.42 0.19 19.18
N SER A 248 -29.57 0.22 17.84
CA SER A 248 -30.86 0.07 17.19
C SER A 248 -31.48 -1.31 17.41
N ILE A 249 -30.67 -2.38 17.31
CA ILE A 249 -31.12 -3.75 17.58
C ILE A 249 -31.52 -3.90 19.06
N GLN A 250 -30.76 -3.35 19.99
CA GLN A 250 -31.09 -3.36 21.42
C GLN A 250 -32.40 -2.62 21.73
N ARG A 251 -32.63 -1.45 21.11
CA ARG A 251 -33.90 -0.73 21.22
C ARG A 251 -35.06 -1.56 20.68
N MET A 252 -34.90 -2.11 19.48
CA MET A 252 -35.91 -2.98 18.85
C MET A 252 -36.25 -4.16 19.75
N GLN A 253 -35.25 -4.81 20.36
CA GLN A 253 -35.46 -5.88 21.33
C GLN A 253 -36.28 -5.43 22.54
N ALA A 254 -35.96 -4.27 23.12
CA ALA A 254 -36.69 -3.73 24.27
C ALA A 254 -38.14 -3.37 23.91
N ASP A 255 -38.36 -2.74 22.75
CA ASP A 255 -39.69 -2.34 22.27
C ASP A 255 -40.58 -3.56 22.01
N LEU A 256 -40.03 -4.61 21.39
CA LEU A 256 -40.74 -5.87 21.16
C LEU A 256 -41.12 -6.56 22.47
N LEU A 257 -40.21 -6.60 23.43
CA LEU A 257 -40.47 -7.20 24.74
C LEU A 257 -41.58 -6.44 25.48
N MET A 258 -41.51 -5.10 25.52
CA MET A 258 -42.57 -4.28 26.13
C MET A 258 -43.92 -4.47 25.44
N MET A 259 -43.94 -4.59 24.11
CA MET A 259 -45.16 -4.83 23.35
C MET A 259 -45.78 -6.21 23.69
N TRP A 260 -44.98 -7.27 23.73
CA TRP A 260 -45.46 -8.61 24.08
C TRP A 260 -45.92 -8.69 25.54
N GLU A 261 -45.19 -8.11 26.48
CA GLU A 261 -45.61 -8.03 27.88
C GLU A 261 -46.94 -7.28 28.05
N LYS A 262 -47.14 -6.20 27.28
CA LYS A 262 -48.39 -5.44 27.27
C LYS A 262 -49.54 -6.28 26.72
N GLN A 263 -49.34 -6.94 25.57
CA GLN A 263 -50.36 -7.81 24.97
C GLN A 263 -50.73 -8.97 25.92
N GLN A 264 -49.74 -9.59 26.55
CA GLN A 264 -49.98 -10.63 27.55
C GLN A 264 -50.85 -10.12 28.70
N LYS A 265 -50.49 -8.97 29.30
CA LYS A 265 -51.28 -8.36 30.37
C LYS A 265 -52.70 -8.00 29.93
N ASP A 266 -52.88 -7.52 28.69
CA ASP A 266 -54.20 -7.20 28.15
C ASP A 266 -55.07 -8.47 28.00
N ILE A 267 -54.48 -9.57 27.52
CA ILE A 267 -55.14 -10.88 27.42
C ILE A 267 -55.50 -11.43 28.81
N GLU A 268 -54.56 -11.41 29.75
CA GLU A 268 -54.78 -11.84 31.13
C GLU A 268 -55.90 -11.04 31.80
N ARG A 269 -55.91 -9.71 31.60
CA ARG A 269 -56.96 -8.84 32.12
C ARG A 269 -58.33 -9.13 31.49
N GLN A 270 -58.39 -9.39 30.19
CA GLN A 270 -59.63 -9.80 29.51
C GLN A 270 -60.14 -11.13 30.06
N ALA A 271 -59.25 -12.12 30.23
CA ALA A 271 -59.59 -13.41 30.81
C ALA A 271 -60.14 -13.26 32.23
N GLU A 272 -59.51 -12.44 33.06
CA GLU A 272 -59.92 -12.23 34.45
C GLU A 272 -61.30 -11.57 34.55
N VAL A 273 -61.60 -10.60 33.68
CA VAL A 273 -62.94 -9.98 33.60
C VAL A 273 -64.01 -11.02 33.23
N LEU A 274 -63.74 -11.85 32.22
CA LEU A 274 -64.68 -12.91 31.79
C LEU A 274 -64.87 -13.98 32.88
N ILE A 275 -63.77 -14.45 33.49
CA ILE A 275 -63.82 -15.43 34.58
C ILE A 275 -64.62 -14.88 35.76
N LYS A 276 -64.45 -13.60 36.10
CA LYS A 276 -65.21 -12.96 37.18
C LYS A 276 -66.71 -12.91 36.87
N ALA A 277 -67.07 -12.56 35.64
CA ALA A 277 -68.47 -12.56 35.20
C ALA A 277 -69.09 -13.96 35.27
N LEU A 278 -68.37 -14.98 34.78
CA LEU A 278 -68.82 -16.39 34.85
C LEU A 278 -68.97 -16.89 36.29
N LYS A 279 -68.05 -16.52 37.20
CA LYS A 279 -68.16 -16.86 38.63
C LYS A 279 -69.40 -16.22 39.27
N GLN A 280 -69.72 -14.98 38.91
CA GLN A 280 -70.92 -14.30 39.41
C GLN A 280 -72.20 -14.95 38.88
N GLU A 281 -72.23 -15.34 37.60
CA GLU A 281 -73.35 -16.06 37.01
C GLU A 281 -73.57 -17.43 37.69
N ILE A 282 -72.49 -18.18 37.94
CA ILE A 282 -72.56 -19.45 38.69
C ILE A 282 -73.15 -19.23 40.10
N ALA A 283 -72.78 -18.15 40.79
CA ALA A 283 -73.31 -17.85 42.12
C ALA A 283 -74.82 -17.55 42.08
N GLU A 284 -75.27 -16.79 41.07
CA GLU A 284 -76.68 -16.46 40.86
C GLU A 284 -77.52 -17.70 40.51
N LEU A 285 -76.99 -18.56 39.61
CA LEU A 285 -77.62 -19.83 39.25
C LEU A 285 -77.73 -20.76 40.46
N LYS A 286 -76.68 -20.89 41.27
CA LYS A 286 -76.73 -21.68 42.52
C LYS A 286 -77.76 -21.15 43.52
N ARG A 287 -77.89 -19.82 43.65
CA ARG A 287 -78.91 -19.20 44.51
C ARG A 287 -80.32 -19.55 44.03
N ARG A 288 -80.59 -19.42 42.72
CA ARG A 288 -81.88 -19.79 42.12
C ARG A 288 -82.19 -21.28 42.31
N ASP A 289 -81.20 -22.14 42.13
CA ASP A 289 -81.33 -23.58 42.35
C ASP A 289 -81.76 -23.90 43.80
N THR A 290 -81.14 -23.25 44.80
CA THR A 290 -81.55 -23.40 46.21
C THR A 290 -82.97 -22.87 46.49
N GLU A 291 -83.38 -21.78 45.83
CA GLU A 291 -84.77 -21.26 45.94
C GLU A 291 -85.79 -22.24 45.32
N LEU A 292 -85.45 -22.84 44.18
CA LEU A 292 -86.27 -23.87 43.53
C LEU A 292 -86.37 -25.13 44.40
N GLU A 293 -85.28 -25.62 44.99
CA GLU A 293 -85.30 -26.76 45.92
C GLU A 293 -86.26 -26.53 47.09
N LYS A 294 -86.25 -25.35 47.70
CA LYS A 294 -87.16 -25.00 48.81
C LYS A 294 -88.63 -25.00 48.38
N LEU A 295 -88.92 -24.55 47.16
CA LEU A 295 -90.28 -24.51 46.63
C LEU A 295 -90.81 -25.90 46.27
N ILE A 296 -89.96 -26.80 45.79
CA ILE A 296 -90.35 -28.19 45.48
C ILE A 296 -90.92 -28.91 46.71
N TYR A 297 -90.40 -28.62 47.90
CA TYR A 297 -90.87 -29.20 49.17
C TYR A 297 -91.82 -28.28 49.95
N CYS A 298 -92.37 -27.24 49.32
CA CYS A 298 -93.26 -26.29 49.99
C CYS A 298 -94.70 -26.83 50.09
N GLU A 299 -95.25 -26.86 51.30
CA GLU A 299 -96.63 -27.29 51.57
C GLU A 299 -97.66 -26.16 51.37
N ASP A 300 -97.24 -24.90 51.26
CA ASP A 300 -98.12 -23.75 50.97
C ASP A 300 -98.33 -23.59 49.45
N HIS A 301 -99.43 -24.16 48.97
CA HIS A 301 -99.77 -24.16 47.55
C HIS A 301 -100.03 -22.76 46.96
N LEU A 302 -100.46 -21.77 47.76
CA LEU A 302 -100.69 -20.41 47.27
C LEU A 302 -99.35 -19.68 47.05
N TYR A 303 -98.44 -19.80 48.01
CA TYR A 303 -97.08 -19.26 47.91
C TYR A 303 -96.30 -19.92 46.76
N LEU A 304 -96.43 -21.24 46.59
CA LEU A 304 -95.82 -21.97 45.48
C LEU A 304 -96.27 -21.42 44.12
N LEU A 305 -97.58 -21.22 43.92
CA LEU A 305 -98.12 -20.69 42.66
C LEU A 305 -97.68 -19.24 42.40
N GLN A 306 -97.59 -18.39 43.43
CA GLN A 306 -97.05 -17.03 43.30
C GLN A 306 -95.54 -17.00 43.00
N ALA A 307 -94.75 -17.86 43.65
CA ALA A 307 -93.30 -17.94 43.45
C ALA A 307 -92.93 -18.53 42.07
N CYS A 308 -93.69 -19.51 41.57
CA CYS A 308 -93.47 -20.07 40.23
C CYS A 308 -93.62 -19.02 39.11
N LEU A 309 -94.55 -18.06 39.26
CA LEU A 309 -94.75 -16.99 38.29
C LEU A 309 -93.55 -16.02 38.18
N THR A 310 -92.77 -15.88 39.26
CA THR A 310 -91.60 -14.99 39.30
C THR A 310 -90.30 -15.69 38.92
N LEU A 311 -90.15 -16.98 39.28
CA LEU A 311 -88.93 -17.76 39.04
C LEU A 311 -88.85 -18.43 37.66
N SER A 312 -89.97 -18.58 36.94
CA SER A 312 -90.01 -19.24 35.62
C SER A 312 -89.47 -18.39 34.46
N THR A 313 -88.95 -17.20 34.72
CA THR A 313 -88.32 -16.37 33.67
C THR A 313 -86.90 -16.88 33.38
N PRO A 314 -86.58 -17.31 32.15
CA PRO A 314 -85.26 -17.85 31.84
C PRO A 314 -84.21 -16.74 31.92
N SER A 315 -83.25 -16.86 32.84
CA SER A 315 -82.06 -16.02 32.80
C SER A 315 -81.04 -16.64 31.84
N TYR A 316 -81.09 -16.17 30.59
CA TYR A 316 -79.89 -15.83 29.84
C TYR A 316 -78.97 -16.97 29.36
N THR A 317 -79.20 -17.45 28.14
CA THR A 317 -78.29 -18.37 27.42
C THR A 317 -77.51 -17.70 26.28
N ASN A 318 -77.89 -16.50 25.83
CA ASN A 318 -77.42 -15.94 24.55
C ASN A 318 -76.06 -15.22 24.58
N ASN A 319 -75.37 -15.14 25.73
CA ASN A 319 -74.13 -14.36 25.85
C ASN A 319 -72.90 -15.19 26.22
N LEU A 320 -73.04 -16.51 26.35
CA LEU A 320 -71.89 -17.39 26.60
C LEU A 320 -71.04 -17.55 25.33
N ASP A 321 -71.69 -17.62 24.16
CA ASP A 321 -71.03 -17.79 22.86
C ASP A 321 -70.25 -16.54 22.40
N THR A 322 -70.61 -15.36 22.92
CA THR A 322 -69.96 -14.08 22.61
C THR A 322 -68.75 -13.78 23.50
N MET A 323 -68.55 -14.52 24.61
CA MET A 323 -67.44 -14.35 25.54
C MET A 323 -66.16 -15.07 25.07
N LYS A 324 -65.56 -14.60 23.97
CA LYS A 324 -64.27 -15.12 23.48
C LYS A 324 -63.15 -14.09 23.63
N ILE A 325 -61.97 -14.56 24.02
CA ILE A 325 -60.74 -13.75 24.05
C ILE A 325 -60.26 -13.58 22.61
N ASN A 326 -59.98 -12.34 22.22
CA ASN A 326 -59.39 -12.06 20.92
C ASN A 326 -57.92 -12.51 20.90
N THR A 327 -57.60 -13.48 20.04
CA THR A 327 -56.29 -14.13 19.94
C THR A 327 -55.44 -13.62 18.77
N ASN A 328 -55.84 -12.55 18.08
CA ASN A 328 -55.08 -12.00 16.95
C ASN A 328 -53.74 -11.42 17.42
N LEU A 329 -52.72 -12.28 17.39
CA LEU A 329 -51.33 -11.98 17.65
C LEU A 329 -50.66 -11.56 16.34
N ILE A 330 -50.19 -10.32 16.28
CA ILE A 330 -49.33 -9.81 15.19
C ILE A 330 -47.92 -10.39 15.38
N VAL A 331 -47.78 -11.72 15.41
CA VAL A 331 -46.50 -12.38 15.71
C VAL A 331 -45.85 -12.88 14.43
N GLU A 332 -46.62 -13.44 13.51
CA GLU A 332 -46.06 -14.08 12.31
C GLU A 332 -45.36 -13.08 11.37
N ASP A 333 -45.98 -11.93 11.11
CA ASP A 333 -45.39 -10.91 10.24
C ASP A 333 -44.12 -10.29 10.86
N MET A 334 -44.13 -10.06 12.18
CA MET A 334 -42.97 -9.52 12.89
C MET A 334 -41.81 -10.51 12.94
N MET A 335 -42.09 -11.81 13.12
CA MET A 335 -41.06 -12.85 13.07
C MET A 335 -40.45 -12.97 11.67
N ARG A 336 -41.25 -12.81 10.62
CA ARG A 336 -40.76 -12.79 9.23
C ARG A 336 -39.77 -11.65 9.00
N ASP A 337 -40.10 -10.44 9.47
CA ASP A 337 -39.24 -9.27 9.33
C ASP A 337 -37.93 -9.42 10.11
N LEU A 338 -37.98 -10.00 11.32
CA LEU A 338 -36.78 -10.30 12.11
C LEU A 338 -35.86 -11.32 11.43
N LEU A 339 -36.42 -12.34 10.78
CA LEU A 339 -35.66 -13.32 10.01
C LEU A 339 -34.96 -12.66 8.80
N HIS A 340 -35.66 -11.76 8.10
CA HIS A 340 -35.06 -11.00 7.00
C HIS A 340 -33.89 -10.12 7.47
N LEU A 341 -34.05 -9.44 8.62
CA LEU A 341 -32.98 -8.65 9.23
C LEU A 341 -31.78 -9.53 9.60
N GLN A 342 -32.02 -10.69 10.22
CA GLN A 342 -30.97 -11.64 10.62
C GLN A 342 -30.19 -12.17 9.41
N GLN A 343 -30.87 -12.50 8.31
CA GLN A 343 -30.20 -12.94 7.08
C GLN A 343 -29.32 -11.83 6.49
N SER A 344 -29.82 -10.59 6.45
CA SER A 344 -29.07 -9.43 5.93
C SER A 344 -27.79 -9.15 6.73
N VAL A 345 -27.89 -9.19 8.07
CA VAL A 345 -26.74 -9.03 8.98
C VAL A 345 -25.74 -10.17 8.80
N SER A 346 -26.21 -11.42 8.67
CA SER A 346 -25.35 -12.59 8.48
C SER A 346 -24.56 -12.51 7.16
N ASN A 347 -25.23 -12.21 6.05
CA ASN A 347 -24.60 -12.03 4.74
C ASN A 347 -23.51 -10.95 4.77
N THR A 348 -23.79 -9.82 5.43
CA THR A 348 -22.83 -8.71 5.56
C THR A 348 -21.64 -9.11 6.43
N THR A 349 -21.89 -9.87 7.51
CA THR A 349 -20.84 -10.36 8.42
C THR A 349 -19.90 -11.35 7.74
N GLU A 350 -20.43 -12.26 6.92
CA GLU A 350 -19.62 -13.18 6.13
C GLU A 350 -18.74 -12.43 5.11
N MET A 351 -19.30 -11.43 4.43
CA MET A 351 -18.54 -10.57 3.52
C MET A 351 -17.37 -9.87 4.25
N MET A 352 -17.63 -9.29 5.42
CA MET A 352 -16.59 -8.64 6.23
C MET A 352 -15.56 -9.62 6.78
N SER A 353 -15.97 -10.84 7.15
CA SER A 353 -15.08 -11.91 7.61
C SER A 353 -14.13 -12.33 6.50
N GLY A 354 -14.60 -12.38 5.26
CA GLY A 354 -13.79 -12.57 4.07
C GLY A 354 -12.66 -11.55 3.90
N LEU A 355 -12.81 -10.32 4.38
CA LEU A 355 -11.78 -9.27 4.31
C LEU A 355 -10.79 -9.31 5.48
N THR A 356 -11.12 -9.96 6.59
CA THR A 356 -10.40 -9.82 7.87
C THR A 356 -9.87 -11.13 8.44
N ASN A 357 -10.42 -12.27 8.02
CA ASN A 357 -10.07 -13.59 8.55
C ASN A 357 -9.48 -14.48 7.45
N LEU A 358 -8.15 -14.68 7.47
CA LEU A 358 -7.44 -15.52 6.51
C LEU A 358 -7.82 -17.01 6.61
N GLY A 359 -8.15 -17.49 7.82
CA GLY A 359 -8.65 -18.85 8.02
C GLY A 359 -9.99 -19.09 7.33
N TYR A 360 -10.90 -18.11 7.41
CA TYR A 360 -12.16 -18.17 6.66
C TYR A 360 -11.91 -18.18 5.16
N GLN A 361 -11.07 -17.28 4.64
CA GLN A 361 -10.74 -17.27 3.20
C GLN A 361 -10.21 -18.63 2.73
N ARG A 362 -9.30 -19.22 3.50
CA ARG A 362 -8.72 -20.54 3.22
C ARG A 362 -9.81 -21.61 3.14
N GLU A 363 -10.61 -21.79 4.20
CA GLU A 363 -11.60 -22.86 4.25
C GLU A 363 -12.71 -22.67 3.20
N GLU A 364 -13.13 -21.42 2.98
CA GLU A 364 -14.16 -21.08 1.99
C GLU A 364 -13.71 -21.44 0.57
N ILE A 365 -12.52 -20.99 0.14
CA ILE A 365 -11.99 -21.32 -1.18
C ILE A 365 -11.68 -22.82 -1.28
N LYS A 366 -11.15 -23.44 -0.22
CA LYS A 366 -10.90 -24.89 -0.20
C LYS A 366 -12.18 -25.70 -0.35
N ARG A 367 -13.30 -25.24 0.21
CA ARG A 367 -14.62 -25.85 0.00
C ARG A 367 -15.08 -25.67 -1.45
N LEU A 368 -14.97 -24.45 -1.99
CA LEU A 368 -15.42 -24.14 -3.36
C LEU A 368 -14.58 -24.86 -4.42
N LEU A 369 -13.28 -25.06 -4.22
CA LEU A 369 -12.44 -25.82 -5.15
C LEU A 369 -12.84 -27.29 -5.29
N LYS A 370 -13.66 -27.83 -4.38
CA LYS A 370 -14.22 -29.18 -4.48
C LYS A 370 -15.49 -29.25 -5.33
N THR A 371 -15.97 -28.13 -5.87
CA THR A 371 -17.15 -28.11 -6.74
C THR A 371 -16.92 -28.98 -7.98
N PRO A 372 -17.76 -30.00 -8.23
CA PRO A 372 -17.62 -30.87 -9.40
C PRO A 372 -17.92 -30.09 -10.68
N LEU A 373 -17.26 -30.45 -11.78
CA LEU A 373 -17.48 -29.86 -13.09
C LEU A 373 -18.84 -30.30 -13.66
N GLN A 374 -19.72 -29.36 -14.00
CA GLN A 374 -20.96 -29.64 -14.74
C GLN A 374 -20.95 -28.94 -16.10
N ALA A 375 -21.40 -29.63 -17.14
CA ALA A 375 -21.44 -29.09 -18.49
C ALA A 375 -22.27 -27.79 -18.54
N GLY A 376 -21.70 -26.74 -19.15
CA GLY A 376 -22.30 -25.40 -19.21
C GLY A 376 -21.88 -24.45 -18.08
N ASP A 377 -21.25 -24.95 -17.02
CA ASP A 377 -20.73 -24.10 -15.95
C ASP A 377 -19.65 -23.14 -16.44
N LYS A 378 -19.50 -22.04 -15.71
CA LYS A 378 -18.47 -21.03 -15.96
C LYS A 378 -17.37 -21.13 -14.91
N TRP A 379 -16.15 -21.26 -15.37
CA TRP A 379 -14.95 -21.29 -14.56
C TRP A 379 -14.02 -20.15 -14.98
N ASN A 380 -13.17 -19.68 -14.08
CA ASN A 380 -12.27 -18.56 -14.33
C ASN A 380 -10.83 -19.01 -14.20
N LEU A 381 -9.96 -18.44 -15.04
CA LEU A 381 -8.53 -18.60 -14.89
C LEU A 381 -7.99 -17.52 -13.97
N ILE A 382 -7.12 -17.94 -13.06
CA ILE A 382 -6.30 -17.05 -12.25
C ILE A 382 -4.83 -17.39 -12.45
N ASP A 383 -3.97 -16.38 -12.47
CA ASP A 383 -2.52 -16.56 -12.53
C ASP A 383 -2.02 -17.45 -11.38
N SER A 384 -1.21 -18.46 -11.72
CA SER A 384 -0.71 -19.44 -10.75
C SER A 384 0.24 -18.79 -9.73
N THR A 385 1.03 -17.80 -10.14
CA THR A 385 2.01 -17.13 -9.28
C THR A 385 1.28 -16.30 -8.23
N TRP A 386 0.27 -15.55 -8.65
CA TRP A 386 -0.61 -14.82 -7.74
C TRP A 386 -1.33 -15.78 -6.78
N PHE A 387 -1.94 -16.84 -7.30
CA PHE A 387 -2.69 -17.79 -6.48
C PHE A 387 -1.79 -18.53 -5.47
N ASN A 388 -0.57 -18.92 -5.88
CA ASN A 388 0.40 -19.53 -4.98
C ASN A 388 0.88 -18.56 -3.91
N THR A 389 1.04 -17.27 -4.24
CA THR A 389 1.33 -16.22 -3.25
C THR A 389 0.19 -16.07 -2.26
N TRP A 390 -1.06 -16.04 -2.74
CA TRP A 390 -2.24 -16.05 -1.88
C TRP A 390 -2.30 -17.30 -0.98
N LYS A 391 -2.00 -18.50 -1.51
CA LYS A 391 -1.96 -19.74 -0.73
C LYS A 391 -0.95 -19.66 0.43
N LYS A 392 0.23 -19.09 0.19
CA LYS A 392 1.23 -18.82 1.24
C LYS A 392 0.69 -17.81 2.27
N TYR A 393 0.08 -16.73 1.79
CA TYR A 393 -0.49 -15.68 2.63
C TYR A 393 -1.59 -16.20 3.58
N VAL A 394 -2.48 -17.08 3.12
CA VAL A 394 -3.56 -17.64 3.95
C VAL A 394 -3.19 -18.95 4.66
N GLY A 395 -1.98 -19.47 4.46
CA GLY A 395 -1.57 -20.77 5.00
C GLY A 395 -2.41 -21.93 4.45
N PHE A 396 -2.69 -21.91 3.14
CA PHE A 396 -3.60 -22.85 2.46
C PHE A 396 -3.12 -24.31 2.52
N ASP A 397 -1.83 -24.52 2.28
CA ASP A 397 -1.18 -25.84 2.20
C ASP A 397 -0.52 -26.21 3.54
N SER A 398 -1.13 -25.87 4.69
CA SER A 398 -0.53 -26.01 6.02
C SER A 398 -0.36 -27.47 6.48
N TRP A 399 0.69 -28.11 5.99
CA TRP A 399 1.38 -29.26 6.60
C TRP A 399 2.84 -28.93 6.93
N ASN A 400 3.32 -27.73 6.59
CA ASN A 400 4.71 -27.31 6.78
C ASN A 400 4.80 -26.09 7.72
N THR A 401 4.81 -26.33 9.02
CA THR A 401 5.19 -25.34 10.06
C THR A 401 6.70 -25.23 10.19
N ALA A 402 7.38 -24.99 9.07
CA ALA A 402 8.79 -24.60 9.01
C ALA A 402 8.86 -23.54 7.91
N SER A 403 8.74 -22.25 8.19
CA SER A 403 9.59 -21.46 9.07
C SER A 403 8.86 -20.15 9.38
N LEU A 404 8.80 -19.72 10.64
CA LEU A 404 8.15 -18.47 11.07
C LEU A 404 8.85 -17.17 10.58
N GLU A 405 9.71 -17.26 9.56
CA GLU A 405 10.48 -16.15 9.02
C GLU A 405 10.11 -15.75 7.58
N ASP A 406 9.27 -16.54 6.88
CA ASP A 406 8.67 -16.07 5.63
C ASP A 406 7.58 -15.06 5.98
N GLN A 407 7.93 -13.77 5.86
CA GLN A 407 6.98 -12.66 5.91
C GLN A 407 5.75 -13.03 5.09
N MET A 408 4.55 -12.95 5.67
CA MET A 408 3.28 -13.20 4.98
C MET A 408 3.12 -12.17 3.85
N ILE A 409 3.62 -12.50 2.65
CA ILE A 409 3.61 -11.60 1.51
C ILE A 409 2.16 -11.40 1.08
N TYR A 410 1.63 -10.20 1.32
CA TYR A 410 0.31 -9.82 0.86
C TYR A 410 0.27 -9.91 -0.68
N PRO A 411 -0.66 -10.69 -1.27
CA PRO A 411 -0.66 -10.97 -2.71
C PRO A 411 -1.04 -9.77 -3.58
N GLY A 412 -1.58 -8.70 -2.99
CA GLY A 412 -2.08 -7.55 -3.76
C GLY A 412 -3.39 -7.86 -4.50
N ARG A 413 -3.72 -7.02 -5.48
CA ARG A 413 -4.86 -7.25 -6.38
C ARG A 413 -4.59 -8.45 -7.27
N VAL A 414 -5.63 -9.18 -7.66
CA VAL A 414 -5.51 -10.26 -8.65
C VAL A 414 -4.94 -9.68 -9.94
N ASP A 415 -3.85 -10.25 -10.41
CA ASP A 415 -3.17 -9.83 -11.64
C ASP A 415 -3.00 -11.02 -12.58
N ASN A 416 -3.73 -10.98 -13.70
CA ASN A 416 -3.68 -11.99 -14.75
C ASN A 416 -2.79 -11.56 -15.94
N SER A 417 -1.94 -10.54 -15.79
CA SER A 417 -1.12 -10.00 -16.89
C SER A 417 -0.25 -11.06 -17.55
N GLN A 418 0.25 -12.04 -16.78
CA GLN A 418 1.10 -13.10 -17.33
C GLN A 418 0.34 -14.10 -18.20
N LEU A 419 -0.99 -14.19 -18.06
CA LEU A 419 -1.84 -15.05 -18.89
C LEU A 419 -2.25 -14.39 -20.21
N LEU A 420 -2.02 -13.09 -20.35
CA LEU A 420 -2.60 -12.27 -21.41
C LEU A 420 -1.54 -11.81 -22.42
N LYS A 421 -1.88 -11.84 -23.72
CA LYS A 421 -1.07 -11.23 -24.81
C LYS A 421 -1.31 -9.72 -24.89
N ASP A 422 -2.57 -9.33 -24.74
CA ASP A 422 -3.11 -7.97 -24.68
C ASP A 422 -4.25 -7.93 -23.64
N SER A 423 -4.93 -6.80 -23.44
CA SER A 423 -5.99 -6.69 -22.42
C SER A 423 -7.20 -7.63 -22.59
N LEU A 424 -7.29 -8.42 -23.67
CA LEU A 424 -8.46 -9.23 -24.02
C LEU A 424 -8.13 -10.70 -24.37
N SER A 425 -6.93 -10.99 -24.86
CA SER A 425 -6.56 -12.27 -25.48
C SER A 425 -5.59 -13.07 -24.61
N ILE A 426 -5.89 -14.35 -24.41
CA ILE A 426 -5.05 -15.27 -23.62
C ILE A 426 -3.81 -15.70 -24.41
N LYS A 427 -2.68 -15.95 -23.74
CA LYS A 427 -1.48 -16.56 -24.32
C LYS A 427 -1.75 -18.01 -24.74
N ASP A 428 -1.07 -18.44 -25.80
CA ASP A 428 -1.16 -19.82 -26.28
C ASP A 428 -0.31 -20.73 -25.38
N TYR A 429 -0.67 -22.02 -25.34
CA TYR A 429 0.11 -23.08 -24.67
C TYR A 429 0.31 -22.92 -23.16
N LEU A 430 -0.60 -22.22 -22.47
CA LEU A 430 -0.62 -22.17 -21.02
C LEU A 430 -1.00 -23.54 -20.46
N THR A 431 -0.33 -23.91 -19.38
CA THR A 431 -0.49 -25.19 -18.70
C THR A 431 -1.16 -24.99 -17.34
N GLU A 432 -2.18 -25.81 -17.06
CA GLU A 432 -2.85 -25.79 -15.76
C GLU A 432 -1.86 -26.16 -14.64
N HIS A 433 -1.99 -25.51 -13.48
CA HIS A 433 -1.11 -25.60 -12.31
C HIS A 433 0.30 -25.03 -12.47
N LEU A 434 0.80 -24.83 -13.70
CA LEU A 434 2.05 -24.13 -13.96
C LEU A 434 1.82 -22.64 -14.22
N ASP A 435 0.93 -22.31 -15.16
CA ASP A 435 0.67 -20.92 -15.55
C ASP A 435 -0.61 -20.38 -14.91
N TYR A 436 -1.67 -21.20 -14.85
CA TYR A 436 -2.96 -20.79 -14.29
C TYR A 436 -3.58 -21.85 -13.39
N ILE A 437 -4.53 -21.42 -12.57
CA ILE A 437 -5.43 -22.28 -11.79
C ILE A 437 -6.86 -22.05 -12.26
N LEU A 438 -7.64 -23.12 -12.33
CA LEU A 438 -9.08 -23.06 -12.61
C LEU A 438 -9.87 -22.86 -11.33
N LEU A 439 -10.71 -21.84 -11.32
CA LEU A 439 -11.59 -21.52 -10.20
C LEU A 439 -13.07 -21.58 -10.62
N PRO A 440 -13.95 -22.21 -9.82
CA PRO A 440 -15.38 -22.03 -9.98
C PRO A 440 -15.76 -20.56 -9.92
N LYS A 441 -16.89 -20.21 -10.55
CA LYS A 441 -17.39 -18.83 -10.57
C LYS A 441 -17.54 -18.23 -9.18
N GLU A 442 -18.03 -18.99 -8.20
CA GLU A 442 -18.18 -18.51 -6.83
C GLU A 442 -16.82 -18.22 -6.18
N ALA A 443 -15.84 -19.11 -6.34
CA ALA A 443 -14.50 -18.95 -5.78
C ALA A 443 -13.80 -17.70 -6.34
N TRP A 444 -13.90 -17.51 -7.65
CA TRP A 444 -13.44 -16.29 -8.31
C TRP A 444 -14.12 -15.04 -7.74
N GLY A 445 -15.46 -15.07 -7.61
CA GLY A 445 -16.22 -13.96 -7.05
C GLY A 445 -15.77 -13.56 -5.64
N LYS A 446 -15.45 -14.54 -4.78
CA LYS A 446 -14.91 -14.31 -3.44
C LYS A 446 -13.52 -13.68 -3.48
N LEU A 447 -12.59 -14.22 -4.27
CA LEU A 447 -11.23 -13.64 -4.37
C LEU A 447 -11.26 -12.20 -4.90
N ILE A 448 -12.10 -11.91 -5.89
CA ILE A 448 -12.25 -10.55 -6.42
C ILE A 448 -12.90 -9.61 -5.41
N SER A 449 -13.88 -10.08 -4.63
CA SER A 449 -14.48 -9.24 -3.59
C SER A 449 -13.50 -8.93 -2.45
N TRP A 450 -12.53 -9.81 -2.19
CA TRP A 450 -11.54 -9.62 -1.12
C TRP A 450 -10.30 -8.83 -1.56
N TYR A 451 -9.78 -9.09 -2.75
CA TYR A 451 -8.49 -8.55 -3.21
C TYR A 451 -8.63 -7.54 -4.35
N GLY A 452 -9.77 -7.52 -5.04
CA GLY A 452 -9.97 -6.74 -6.25
C GLY A 452 -9.20 -7.28 -7.45
N LEU A 453 -9.52 -6.75 -8.63
CA LEU A 453 -8.81 -7.03 -9.88
C LEU A 453 -7.91 -5.83 -10.24
N THR A 454 -6.78 -6.10 -10.89
CA THR A 454 -5.93 -5.05 -11.46
C THR A 454 -6.72 -4.19 -12.45
N ASP A 455 -6.50 -2.88 -12.41
CA ASP A 455 -7.26 -1.93 -13.22
C ASP A 455 -7.13 -2.29 -14.72
N HIS A 456 -8.22 -2.15 -15.48
CA HIS A 456 -8.33 -2.46 -16.91
C HIS A 456 -8.34 -3.95 -17.32
N GLN A 457 -8.18 -4.89 -16.39
CA GLN A 457 -8.37 -6.32 -16.68
C GLN A 457 -9.83 -6.74 -16.58
N LYS A 458 -10.19 -7.83 -17.28
CA LYS A 458 -11.50 -8.50 -17.18
C LYS A 458 -11.32 -9.96 -16.74
N PRO A 459 -12.33 -10.58 -16.11
CA PRO A 459 -12.29 -12.00 -15.78
C PRO A 459 -12.08 -12.88 -17.01
N ILE A 460 -11.15 -13.83 -16.93
CA ILE A 460 -10.87 -14.80 -18.00
C ILE A 460 -11.81 -16.00 -17.82
N VAL A 461 -13.05 -15.85 -18.27
CA VAL A 461 -14.12 -16.86 -18.11
C VAL A 461 -14.02 -17.93 -19.20
N ARG A 462 -14.17 -19.20 -18.81
CA ARG A 462 -14.23 -20.38 -19.69
C ARG A 462 -15.42 -21.26 -19.34
N LYS A 463 -15.86 -22.05 -20.32
CA LYS A 463 -17.01 -22.95 -20.17
C LYS A 463 -16.54 -24.36 -19.88
N VAL A 464 -17.31 -25.07 -19.07
CA VAL A 464 -17.16 -26.51 -18.90
C VAL A 464 -17.87 -27.21 -20.06
N VAL A 465 -17.15 -28.11 -20.72
CA VAL A 465 -17.64 -28.94 -21.83
C VAL A 465 -17.47 -30.42 -21.50
N VAL A 466 -18.31 -31.25 -22.10
CA VAL A 466 -18.16 -32.71 -22.01
C VAL A 466 -16.94 -33.12 -22.85
N SER A 467 -15.98 -33.79 -22.22
CA SER A 467 -14.74 -34.24 -22.86
C SER A 467 -14.85 -35.62 -23.50
N ASP A 468 -15.75 -36.48 -23.02
CA ASP A 468 -15.98 -37.82 -23.54
C ASP A 468 -17.48 -38.15 -23.53
N LEU A 469 -18.00 -38.56 -24.68
CA LEU A 469 -19.41 -38.91 -24.89
C LEU A 469 -19.82 -40.20 -24.17
N PHE A 470 -18.86 -41.07 -23.82
CA PHE A 470 -19.15 -42.38 -23.23
C PHE A 470 -19.09 -42.40 -21.69
N VAL A 471 -18.42 -41.43 -21.07
CA VAL A 471 -18.17 -41.41 -19.61
C VAL A 471 -18.70 -40.13 -18.92
N ASN A 472 -19.30 -39.19 -19.66
CA ASN A 472 -19.79 -37.89 -19.14
C ASN A 472 -18.73 -37.12 -18.33
N ASN A 473 -17.45 -37.32 -18.65
CA ASN A 473 -16.34 -36.60 -18.03
C ASN A 473 -16.32 -35.16 -18.54
N CYS A 474 -16.41 -34.19 -17.64
CA CYS A 474 -16.39 -32.76 -17.96
C CYS A 474 -14.97 -32.16 -17.83
N LYS A 475 -14.65 -31.16 -18.66
CA LYS A 475 -13.42 -30.37 -18.54
C LYS A 475 -13.69 -28.90 -18.83
N VAL A 476 -12.86 -27.99 -18.29
CA VAL A 476 -12.91 -26.58 -18.68
C VAL A 476 -12.20 -26.41 -20.03
N GLU A 477 -12.91 -25.86 -21.02
CA GLU A 477 -12.32 -25.53 -22.31
C GLU A 477 -11.62 -24.18 -22.25
N VAL A 478 -10.29 -24.19 -22.15
CA VAL A 478 -9.47 -22.97 -22.07
C VAL A 478 -9.19 -22.33 -23.42
N TYR A 479 -8.99 -23.16 -24.45
CA TYR A 479 -8.69 -22.74 -25.81
C TYR A 479 -9.83 -23.11 -26.74
N LEU A 480 -10.34 -22.12 -27.46
CA LEU A 480 -11.24 -22.34 -28.58
C LEU A 480 -10.43 -22.78 -29.80
N THR A 481 -11.03 -23.62 -30.62
CA THR A 481 -10.41 -24.10 -31.85
C THR A 481 -10.55 -23.02 -32.93
N GLU A 482 -9.43 -22.53 -33.44
CA GLU A 482 -9.44 -21.65 -34.60
C GLU A 482 -9.70 -22.46 -35.87
N LEU A 483 -10.78 -22.13 -36.58
CA LEU A 483 -11.10 -22.65 -37.89
C LEU A 483 -10.97 -21.52 -38.91
N ARG A 484 -10.24 -21.79 -39.99
CA ARG A 484 -10.24 -20.93 -41.18
C ARG A 484 -11.41 -21.31 -42.08
N LEU A 485 -12.40 -20.43 -42.13
CA LEU A 485 -13.62 -20.60 -42.92
C LEU A 485 -13.42 -19.94 -44.28
N CYS A 486 -13.81 -20.60 -45.36
CA CYS A 486 -13.79 -20.01 -46.70
C CYS A 486 -15.02 -20.47 -47.50
N GLU A 487 -15.41 -19.67 -48.50
CA GLU A 487 -16.36 -20.14 -49.51
C GLU A 487 -15.63 -21.07 -50.48
N PHE A 488 -16.28 -22.16 -50.89
CA PHE A 488 -15.72 -23.08 -51.89
C PHE A 488 -15.37 -22.37 -53.20
N SER A 489 -16.16 -21.37 -53.60
CA SER A 489 -15.92 -20.53 -54.78
C SER A 489 -14.68 -19.64 -54.67
N ASN A 490 -14.14 -19.41 -53.47
CA ASN A 490 -12.99 -18.56 -53.25
C ASN A 490 -12.17 -19.02 -52.02
N MET A 491 -11.42 -20.10 -52.19
CA MET A 491 -10.56 -20.67 -51.14
C MET A 491 -9.39 -19.77 -50.73
N TYR A 492 -9.07 -18.72 -51.52
CA TYR A 492 -8.02 -17.76 -51.19
C TYR A 492 -8.47 -16.70 -50.17
N ARG A 493 -9.78 -16.52 -49.97
CA ARG A 493 -10.33 -15.59 -48.98
C ARG A 493 -10.86 -16.35 -47.78
N SER A 494 -9.96 -16.66 -46.83
CA SER A 494 -10.33 -17.29 -45.56
C SER A 494 -10.54 -16.28 -44.44
N ILE A 495 -11.55 -16.51 -43.60
CA ILE A 495 -11.82 -15.77 -42.37
C ILE A 495 -11.55 -16.72 -41.20
N SER A 496 -10.65 -16.34 -40.30
CA SER A 496 -10.42 -17.08 -39.05
C SER A 496 -11.57 -16.84 -38.07
N GLN A 497 -12.12 -17.91 -37.52
CA GLN A 497 -13.10 -17.87 -36.44
C GLN A 497 -12.79 -18.89 -35.36
N HIS A 498 -13.26 -18.64 -34.15
CA HIS A 498 -12.99 -19.48 -32.99
C HIS A 498 -14.27 -20.20 -32.55
N PHE A 499 -14.20 -21.52 -32.44
CA PHE A 499 -15.31 -22.38 -32.06
C PHE A 499 -14.96 -23.22 -30.84
N SER A 500 -15.97 -23.53 -30.03
CA SER A 500 -15.83 -24.54 -28.98
C SER A 500 -15.67 -25.92 -29.62
N LYS A 501 -14.91 -26.82 -28.99
CA LYS A 501 -14.86 -28.24 -29.37
C LYS A 501 -16.20 -28.95 -29.16
N ALA A 502 -17.11 -28.35 -28.38
CA ALA A 502 -18.48 -28.81 -28.22
C ALA A 502 -19.44 -28.24 -29.28
N ASP A 503 -19.02 -27.27 -30.09
CA ASP A 503 -19.87 -26.73 -31.15
C ASP A 503 -20.09 -27.81 -32.21
N THR A 504 -21.35 -28.07 -32.51
CA THR A 504 -21.72 -29.02 -33.57
C THR A 504 -21.40 -28.42 -34.95
N VAL A 505 -21.25 -29.28 -35.95
CA VAL A 505 -21.11 -28.84 -37.36
C VAL A 505 -22.26 -27.91 -37.76
N ALA A 506 -23.49 -28.15 -37.27
CA ALA A 506 -24.63 -27.27 -37.53
C ALA A 506 -24.47 -25.87 -36.90
N CYS A 507 -23.83 -25.75 -35.73
CA CYS A 507 -23.51 -24.47 -35.12
C CYS A 507 -22.47 -23.70 -35.94
N ILE A 508 -21.43 -24.40 -36.38
CA ILE A 508 -20.38 -23.83 -37.25
C ILE A 508 -21.00 -23.39 -38.59
N GLU A 509 -21.83 -24.24 -39.20
CA GLU A 509 -22.53 -23.94 -40.46
C GLU A 509 -23.44 -22.71 -40.32
N LYS A 510 -24.21 -22.61 -39.23
CA LYS A 510 -25.05 -21.44 -38.96
C LYS A 510 -24.24 -20.15 -38.88
N GLU A 511 -23.06 -20.20 -38.26
CA GLU A 511 -22.18 -19.04 -38.19
C GLU A 511 -21.51 -18.72 -39.53
N MET A 512 -21.11 -19.74 -40.29
CA MET A 512 -20.63 -19.59 -41.67
C MET A 512 -21.69 -18.92 -42.56
N ARG A 513 -22.97 -19.32 -42.45
CA ARG A 513 -24.06 -18.70 -43.21
C ARG A 513 -24.18 -17.21 -42.93
N LYS A 514 -24.01 -16.77 -41.68
CA LYS A 514 -23.99 -15.35 -41.33
C LYS A 514 -22.76 -14.63 -41.90
N ILE A 515 -21.57 -15.20 -41.71
CA ILE A 515 -20.31 -14.57 -42.13
C ILE A 515 -20.25 -14.36 -43.66
N PHE A 516 -20.77 -15.33 -44.41
CA PHE A 516 -20.77 -15.32 -45.87
C PHE A 516 -22.12 -14.90 -46.48
N ASN A 517 -23.05 -14.39 -45.67
CA ASN A 517 -24.39 -13.97 -46.12
C ASN A 517 -25.14 -15.01 -46.98
N ILE A 518 -25.10 -16.28 -46.58
CA ILE A 518 -25.73 -17.40 -47.29
C ILE A 518 -27.19 -17.55 -46.81
N PRO A 519 -28.20 -17.49 -47.70
CA PRO A 519 -29.61 -17.64 -47.33
C PRO A 519 -29.95 -19.01 -46.73
N ASP A 520 -30.96 -19.06 -45.86
CA ASP A 520 -31.40 -20.23 -45.07
C ASP A 520 -31.99 -21.41 -45.89
N GLY A 521 -31.91 -21.38 -47.21
CA GLY A 521 -32.37 -22.46 -48.12
C GLY A 521 -31.33 -22.97 -49.11
N LYS A 522 -30.11 -22.42 -49.11
CA LYS A 522 -29.06 -22.81 -50.07
C LYS A 522 -28.34 -24.08 -49.58
N LYS A 523 -28.22 -25.10 -50.46
CA LYS A 523 -27.47 -26.34 -50.16
C LYS A 523 -26.01 -26.01 -49.81
N THR A 524 -25.62 -26.36 -48.59
CA THR A 524 -24.24 -26.39 -48.11
C THR A 524 -23.71 -27.82 -48.27
N ARG A 525 -22.40 -27.97 -48.47
CA ARG A 525 -21.72 -29.26 -48.53
C ARG A 525 -20.74 -29.27 -47.37
N ASN A 526 -21.00 -30.10 -46.36
CA ASN A 526 -20.18 -30.23 -45.16
C ASN A 526 -18.95 -31.10 -45.42
#